data_AF-A0A077LZM8-F1
#
_entry.id   AF-A0A077LZM8-F1
#
_cell.length_a   1.000
_cell.length_b   1.000
_cell.length_c   1.000
_cell.angle_alpha   90.00
_cell.angle_beta   90.00
_cell.angle_gamma   90.00
#
_symmetry.space_group_name_H-M   'P 1'
#
loop_
_entity.id
_entity.type
_entity.pdbx_description
1 polymer ?
#
loop_
_entity_poly.entity_id
_entity_poly.type
_entity_poly.pdbx_seq_one_letter_code
_entity_poly.pdbx_strand_id
1 'polypeptide(L)'
;MPHPSPSSPTLAEQFRGHFADSGTLYEVLLDRLADDLDAGGLTATICAGWERAAPTEVVQLRLLAAIFRVVLRGDAPQLVRFYPCLGGTAPPRDAWETFEPVVADHAGELRAALEVAPQTNEVGRSAPLVVALFEAVRRTGLHRVRLLELGASAGLNLNVDRYRLAGPGWASGPEDSVLEIDTRCAGVRPSAIDVVERPPRVPCGSGRSSGPGSWSGTRGSPRPSTSSRSTRSPSTARAPRPGSSLSWSAPPTQGSSRSSGTR
;
A
#
# COMPACT_ATOMS: atom_id res chain seq x y z
N MET A 1 -11.35 46.22 2.29
CA MET A 1 -12.02 45.02 1.74
C MET A 1 -11.33 43.80 2.30
N PRO A 2 -12.04 42.79 2.84
CA PRO A 2 -11.47 41.45 2.94
C PRO A 2 -11.24 40.92 1.51
N HIS A 3 -10.15 40.18 1.29
CA HIS A 3 -10.02 39.40 0.06
C HIS A 3 -11.07 38.28 0.07
N PRO A 4 -11.70 37.94 -1.08
CA PRO A 4 -12.47 36.72 -1.16
C PRO A 4 -11.50 35.53 -0.97
N SER A 5 -11.76 34.71 0.05
CA SER A 5 -11.14 33.38 0.11
C SER A 5 -11.47 32.63 -1.19
N PRO A 6 -10.53 31.85 -1.76
CA PRO A 6 -10.86 30.99 -2.89
C PRO A 6 -12.03 30.08 -2.50
N SER A 7 -13.05 30.01 -3.35
CA SER A 7 -14.15 29.07 -3.18
C SER A 7 -13.59 27.65 -3.19
N SER A 8 -14.06 26.80 -2.26
CA SER A 8 -13.77 25.37 -2.31
C SER A 8 -14.18 24.82 -3.68
N PRO A 9 -13.36 23.96 -4.31
CA PRO A 9 -13.65 23.45 -5.65
C PRO A 9 -14.95 22.64 -5.66
N THR A 10 -15.70 22.72 -6.76
CA THR A 10 -16.90 21.93 -6.97
C THR A 10 -16.59 20.43 -6.97
N LEU A 11 -17.60 19.59 -6.78
CA LEU A 11 -17.39 18.14 -6.84
C LEU A 11 -16.82 17.70 -8.20
N ALA A 12 -17.24 18.30 -9.32
CA ALA A 12 -16.71 18.02 -10.65
C ALA A 12 -15.26 18.50 -10.83
N GLU A 13 -14.88 19.66 -10.27
CA GLU A 13 -13.48 20.11 -10.22
C GLU A 13 -12.59 19.16 -9.39
N GLN A 14 -13.11 18.64 -8.27
CA GLN A 14 -12.44 17.63 -7.44
C GLN A 14 -12.27 16.27 -8.13
N PHE A 15 -13.16 15.92 -9.07
CA PHE A 15 -13.03 14.71 -9.91
C PHE A 15 -11.91 14.90 -10.94
N ARG A 16 -12.05 15.89 -11.85
CA ARG A 16 -11.05 16.15 -12.92
C ARG A 16 -9.64 16.37 -12.35
N GLY A 17 -9.53 17.19 -11.29
CA GLY A 17 -8.24 17.55 -10.71
C GLY A 17 -7.50 16.44 -9.94
N HIS A 18 -8.08 15.23 -9.76
CA HIS A 18 -7.46 14.23 -8.89
C HIS A 18 -6.37 13.37 -9.59
N PHE A 19 -6.52 13.12 -10.89
CA PHE A 19 -5.57 12.35 -11.70
C PHE A 19 -5.21 13.03 -13.03
N ALA A 20 -5.42 14.35 -13.13
CA ALA A 20 -5.04 15.12 -14.32
C ALA A 20 -3.56 14.93 -14.71
N ASP A 21 -3.30 14.94 -16.02
CA ASP A 21 -2.00 14.78 -16.67
C ASP A 21 -1.30 13.42 -16.41
N SER A 22 -2.05 12.38 -16.06
CA SER A 22 -1.51 11.05 -15.68
C SER A 22 -1.47 10.01 -16.81
N GLY A 23 -2.32 10.16 -17.83
CA GLY A 23 -2.59 9.17 -18.87
C GLY A 23 -3.31 7.90 -18.38
N THR A 24 -3.88 7.89 -17.17
CA THR A 24 -4.40 6.67 -16.53
C THR A 24 -5.87 6.36 -16.86
N LEU A 25 -6.30 5.12 -16.57
CA LEU A 25 -7.72 4.76 -16.56
C LEU A 25 -8.55 5.67 -15.65
N TYR A 26 -8.02 6.01 -14.47
CA TYR A 26 -8.78 6.76 -13.48
C TYR A 26 -8.97 8.23 -13.86
N GLU A 27 -8.03 8.84 -14.56
CA GLU A 27 -8.21 10.17 -15.16
C GLU A 27 -9.37 10.18 -16.16
N VAL A 28 -9.31 9.32 -17.18
CA VAL A 28 -10.37 9.23 -18.21
C VAL A 28 -11.75 8.96 -17.61
N LEU A 29 -11.83 8.13 -16.56
CA LEU A 29 -13.09 7.87 -15.87
C LEU A 29 -13.55 9.08 -15.04
N LEU A 30 -12.66 9.76 -14.31
CA LEU A 30 -13.05 10.91 -13.50
C LEU A 30 -13.44 12.13 -14.34
N ASP A 31 -12.81 12.35 -15.49
CA ASP A 31 -13.22 13.40 -16.42
C ASP A 31 -14.64 13.16 -16.95
N ARG A 32 -14.95 11.93 -17.39
CA ARG A 32 -16.29 11.57 -17.87
C ARG A 32 -17.35 11.59 -16.78
N LEU A 33 -17.02 11.11 -15.58
CA LEU A 33 -17.90 11.22 -14.41
C LEU A 33 -18.13 12.68 -14.00
N ALA A 34 -17.14 13.56 -14.18
CA ALA A 34 -17.29 15.00 -13.95
C ALA A 34 -18.15 15.69 -15.01
N ASP A 35 -18.03 15.31 -16.28
CA ASP A 35 -18.88 15.81 -17.38
C ASP A 35 -20.36 15.42 -17.16
N ASP A 36 -20.63 14.17 -16.81
CA ASP A 36 -21.97 13.66 -16.48
C ASP A 36 -22.53 14.24 -15.16
N LEU A 37 -21.66 14.54 -14.19
CA LEU A 37 -22.01 15.26 -12.96
C LEU A 37 -22.41 16.72 -13.24
N ASP A 38 -21.65 17.45 -14.05
CA ASP A 38 -21.97 18.83 -14.46
C ASP A 38 -23.22 18.89 -15.36
N ALA A 39 -23.46 17.84 -16.16
CA ALA A 39 -24.69 17.68 -16.94
C ALA A 39 -25.94 17.32 -16.11
N GLY A 40 -25.77 17.00 -14.81
CA GLY A 40 -26.87 16.60 -13.91
C GLY A 40 -27.38 15.19 -14.14
N GLY A 41 -26.56 14.30 -14.73
CA GLY A 41 -26.95 12.95 -15.13
C GLY A 41 -26.82 11.89 -14.03
N LEU A 42 -26.27 10.73 -14.38
CA LEU A 42 -26.27 9.56 -13.51
C LEU A 42 -25.33 9.72 -12.31
N THR A 43 -24.15 10.29 -12.54
CA THR A 43 -23.15 10.59 -11.51
C THR A 43 -23.68 11.63 -10.53
N ALA A 44 -24.42 12.63 -11.01
CA ALA A 44 -25.15 13.55 -10.12
C ALA A 44 -26.19 12.81 -9.26
N THR A 45 -26.91 11.84 -9.83
CA THR A 45 -27.89 11.01 -9.10
C THR A 45 -27.22 10.07 -8.07
N ILE A 46 -26.03 9.56 -8.36
CA ILE A 46 -25.22 8.73 -7.44
C ILE A 46 -24.61 9.59 -6.32
N CYS A 47 -24.07 10.76 -6.67
CA CYS A 47 -23.42 11.68 -5.74
C CYS A 47 -24.38 12.66 -5.04
N ALA A 48 -25.70 12.56 -5.20
CA ALA A 48 -26.64 13.48 -4.59
C ALA A 48 -26.56 13.44 -3.04
N GLY A 49 -26.34 14.60 -2.43
CA GLY A 49 -25.96 14.79 -1.02
C GLY A 49 -24.46 15.05 -0.79
N TRP A 50 -23.61 14.89 -1.81
CA TRP A 50 -22.15 15.11 -1.75
C TRP A 50 -21.68 16.33 -2.57
N GLU A 51 -22.61 17.14 -3.11
CA GLU A 51 -22.32 18.25 -4.03
C GLU A 51 -21.40 19.33 -3.42
N ARG A 52 -21.34 19.37 -2.08
CA ARG A 52 -20.53 20.30 -1.29
C ARG A 52 -19.46 19.60 -0.44
N ALA A 53 -19.15 18.34 -0.74
CA ALA A 53 -18.15 17.55 -0.02
C ALA A 53 -16.78 18.25 -0.05
N ALA A 54 -16.06 18.17 1.07
CA ALA A 54 -14.73 18.75 1.16
C ALA A 54 -13.71 17.89 0.38
N PRO A 55 -12.64 18.46 -0.19
CA PRO A 55 -11.59 17.69 -0.89
C PRO A 55 -10.95 16.57 -0.06
N THR A 56 -10.98 16.68 1.27
CA THR A 56 -10.55 15.64 2.23
C THR A 56 -11.45 14.40 2.27
N GLU A 57 -12.67 14.50 1.76
CA GLU A 57 -13.65 13.40 1.75
C GLU A 57 -13.48 12.46 0.55
N VAL A 58 -12.79 12.91 -0.50
CA VAL A 58 -12.35 12.14 -1.68
C VAL A 58 -13.45 11.25 -2.29
N VAL A 59 -14.65 11.81 -2.49
CA VAL A 59 -15.84 11.13 -3.05
C VAL A 59 -15.52 10.43 -4.38
N GLN A 60 -14.69 11.05 -5.22
CA GLN A 60 -14.16 10.48 -6.46
C GLN A 60 -13.43 9.15 -6.25
N LEU A 61 -12.63 9.03 -5.19
CA LEU A 61 -11.94 7.78 -4.85
C LEU A 61 -12.91 6.74 -4.25
N ARG A 62 -13.95 7.17 -3.53
CA ARG A 62 -15.00 6.25 -3.03
C ARG A 62 -15.75 5.63 -4.20
N LEU A 63 -16.12 6.43 -5.20
CA LEU A 63 -16.82 5.98 -6.40
C LEU A 63 -15.95 5.03 -7.24
N LEU A 64 -14.68 5.40 -7.53
CA LEU A 64 -13.74 4.50 -8.23
C LEU A 64 -13.50 3.19 -7.47
N ALA A 65 -13.35 3.24 -6.15
CA ALA A 65 -13.17 2.04 -5.32
C ALA A 65 -14.45 1.18 -5.24
N ALA A 66 -15.63 1.78 -5.36
CA ALA A 66 -16.90 1.07 -5.46
C ALA A 66 -17.04 0.37 -6.82
N ILE A 67 -16.78 1.05 -7.94
CA ILE A 67 -16.79 0.46 -9.27
C ILE A 67 -15.75 -0.68 -9.37
N PHE A 68 -14.53 -0.46 -8.87
CA PHE A 68 -13.51 -1.52 -8.87
C PHE A 68 -13.88 -2.72 -7.97
N ARG A 69 -14.71 -2.53 -6.93
CA ARG A 69 -15.24 -3.64 -6.11
C ARG A 69 -16.20 -4.53 -6.92
N VAL A 70 -17.03 -3.95 -7.79
CA VAL A 70 -17.90 -4.69 -8.73
C VAL A 70 -17.05 -5.55 -9.68
N VAL A 71 -15.95 -4.99 -10.20
CA VAL A 71 -15.00 -5.71 -11.07
C VAL A 71 -14.29 -6.85 -10.30
N LEU A 72 -13.81 -6.59 -9.08
CA LEU A 72 -13.15 -7.59 -8.24
C LEU A 72 -14.08 -8.72 -7.74
N ARG A 73 -15.39 -8.47 -7.65
CA ARG A 73 -16.41 -9.50 -7.39
C ARG A 73 -16.68 -10.39 -8.62
N GLY A 74 -16.32 -9.93 -9.82
CA GLY A 74 -16.61 -10.62 -11.08
C GLY A 74 -17.98 -10.29 -11.68
N ASP A 75 -18.70 -9.29 -11.16
CA ASP A 75 -20.02 -8.89 -11.67
C ASP A 75 -19.91 -8.03 -12.96
N ALA A 76 -18.76 -7.40 -13.18
CA ALA A 76 -18.46 -6.62 -14.39
C ALA A 76 -17.20 -7.13 -15.13
N PRO A 77 -17.19 -8.39 -15.62
CA PRO A 77 -16.03 -9.02 -16.24
C PRO A 77 -15.53 -8.28 -17.50
N GLN A 78 -16.44 -7.60 -18.22
CA GLN A 78 -16.13 -6.76 -19.38
C GLN A 78 -15.18 -5.59 -19.06
N LEU A 79 -15.06 -5.18 -17.80
CA LEU A 79 -14.17 -4.10 -17.38
C LEU A 79 -12.73 -4.57 -17.10
N VAL A 80 -12.51 -5.86 -16.82
CA VAL A 80 -11.20 -6.43 -16.42
C VAL A 80 -10.10 -6.08 -17.43
N ARG A 81 -10.45 -6.05 -18.73
CA ARG A 81 -9.54 -5.69 -19.84
C ARG A 81 -8.89 -4.30 -19.71
N PHE A 82 -9.44 -3.38 -18.92
CA PHE A 82 -8.92 -2.03 -18.75
C PHE A 82 -8.02 -1.86 -17.51
N TYR A 83 -7.97 -2.85 -16.59
CA TYR A 83 -7.22 -2.76 -15.33
C TYR A 83 -5.87 -3.51 -15.43
N PRO A 84 -4.72 -2.81 -15.48
CA PRO A 84 -3.40 -3.47 -15.61
C PRO A 84 -3.07 -4.41 -14.45
N CYS A 85 -3.54 -4.09 -13.23
CA CYS A 85 -3.41 -4.95 -12.05
C CYS A 85 -4.19 -6.29 -12.14
N LEU A 86 -5.08 -6.43 -13.12
CA LEU A 86 -5.80 -7.67 -13.46
C LEU A 86 -5.34 -8.27 -14.81
N GLY A 87 -4.21 -7.79 -15.36
CA GLY A 87 -3.71 -8.19 -16.68
C GLY A 87 -4.35 -7.48 -17.86
N GLY A 88 -5.17 -6.45 -17.62
CA GLY A 88 -5.82 -5.65 -18.66
C GLY A 88 -4.83 -4.79 -19.45
N THR A 89 -5.00 -4.77 -20.77
CA THR A 89 -4.16 -4.01 -21.73
C THR A 89 -4.96 -3.11 -22.68
N ALA A 90 -6.29 -3.05 -22.52
CA ALA A 90 -7.14 -2.15 -23.31
C ALA A 90 -6.89 -0.68 -22.91
N PRO A 91 -6.83 0.25 -23.88
CA PRO A 91 -6.41 1.62 -23.61
C PRO A 91 -7.47 2.41 -22.83
N PRO A 92 -7.09 3.25 -21.85
CA PRO A 92 -7.98 4.05 -21.01
C PRO A 92 -9.12 4.79 -21.73
N ARG A 93 -8.79 5.48 -22.84
CA ARG A 93 -9.75 6.25 -23.65
C ARG A 93 -10.94 5.44 -24.19
N ASP A 94 -10.78 4.13 -24.38
CA ASP A 94 -11.81 3.25 -24.93
C ASP A 94 -12.69 2.62 -23.82
N ALA A 95 -12.55 3.06 -22.57
CA ALA A 95 -13.22 2.48 -21.40
C ALA A 95 -14.67 2.93 -21.22
N TRP A 96 -14.99 4.21 -21.50
CA TRP A 96 -16.26 4.83 -21.08
C TRP A 96 -17.50 4.07 -21.53
N GLU A 97 -17.58 3.70 -22.81
CA GLU A 97 -18.72 2.96 -23.40
C GLU A 97 -18.97 1.60 -22.73
N THR A 98 -17.96 1.03 -22.06
CA THR A 98 -18.11 -0.21 -21.28
C THR A 98 -18.40 0.06 -19.80
N PHE A 99 -17.91 1.18 -19.25
CA PHE A 99 -18.11 1.59 -17.86
C PHE A 99 -19.50 2.17 -17.58
N GLU A 100 -20.02 3.02 -18.46
CA GLU A 100 -21.31 3.73 -18.28
C GLU A 100 -22.48 2.77 -17.98
N PRO A 101 -22.68 1.65 -18.72
CA PRO A 101 -23.72 0.66 -18.38
C PRO A 101 -23.53 0.03 -16.99
N VAL A 102 -22.29 -0.26 -16.59
CA VAL A 102 -22.00 -0.84 -15.26
C VAL A 102 -22.27 0.15 -14.13
N VAL A 103 -22.02 1.44 -14.36
CA VAL A 103 -22.35 2.50 -13.41
C VAL A 103 -23.87 2.66 -13.29
N ALA A 104 -24.63 2.44 -14.37
CA ALA A 104 -26.10 2.41 -14.34
C ALA A 104 -26.65 1.19 -13.59
N ASP A 105 -26.21 -0.03 -13.94
CA ASP A 105 -26.67 -1.28 -13.33
C ASP A 105 -26.38 -1.33 -11.81
N HIS A 106 -25.27 -0.75 -11.36
CA HIS A 106 -24.86 -0.72 -9.95
C HIS A 106 -25.15 0.61 -9.22
N ALA A 107 -25.87 1.57 -9.82
CA ALA A 107 -25.99 2.94 -9.30
C ALA A 107 -26.39 3.04 -7.81
N GLY A 108 -27.29 2.17 -7.34
CA GLY A 108 -27.69 2.09 -5.93
C GLY A 108 -26.60 1.57 -4.99
N GLU A 109 -25.81 0.57 -5.42
CA GLU A 109 -24.64 0.07 -4.69
C GLU A 109 -23.53 1.13 -4.64
N LEU A 110 -23.27 1.78 -5.76
CA LEU A 110 -22.25 2.83 -5.88
C LEU A 110 -22.58 4.02 -4.96
N ARG A 111 -23.85 4.45 -4.92
CA ARG A 111 -24.32 5.50 -4.01
C ARG A 111 -24.16 5.11 -2.53
N ALA A 112 -24.60 3.91 -2.14
CA ALA A 112 -24.43 3.42 -0.77
C ALA A 112 -22.94 3.30 -0.37
N ALA A 113 -22.07 2.96 -1.33
CA ALA A 113 -20.63 2.88 -1.09
C ALA A 113 -19.96 4.25 -0.84
N LEU A 114 -20.59 5.38 -1.19
CA LEU A 114 -20.06 6.71 -0.88
C LEU A 114 -20.07 7.00 0.63
N GLU A 115 -21.00 6.42 1.40
CA GLU A 115 -21.02 6.57 2.87
C GLU A 115 -19.82 5.89 3.55
N VAL A 116 -19.21 4.91 2.88
CA VAL A 116 -18.04 4.19 3.41
C VAL A 116 -16.78 5.02 3.20
N ALA A 117 -16.34 5.70 4.26
CA ALA A 117 -15.07 6.43 4.28
C ALA A 117 -13.90 5.50 3.88
N PRO A 118 -13.04 5.90 2.91
CA PRO A 118 -11.97 5.05 2.43
C PRO A 118 -10.90 4.87 3.50
N GLN A 119 -10.31 3.68 3.56
CA GLN A 119 -9.15 3.45 4.41
C GLN A 119 -7.94 4.15 3.81
N THR A 120 -7.41 5.15 4.51
CA THR A 120 -6.15 5.83 4.18
C THR A 120 -4.97 4.89 4.49
N ASN A 121 -4.79 3.86 3.65
CA ASN A 121 -3.55 3.09 3.58
C ASN A 121 -2.98 3.10 2.16
N GLU A 122 -2.52 4.29 1.77
CA GLU A 122 -1.77 4.56 0.56
C GLU A 122 -0.33 4.02 0.66
N VAL A 123 0.10 3.26 -0.37
CA VAL A 123 1.44 2.65 -0.42
C VAL A 123 2.57 3.70 -0.36
N GLY A 124 2.27 4.93 -0.78
CA GLY A 124 3.21 6.06 -0.75
C GLY A 124 3.81 6.36 0.63
N ARG A 125 3.18 5.94 1.75
CA ARG A 125 3.79 6.05 3.09
C ARG A 125 5.03 5.17 3.28
N SER A 126 5.24 4.19 2.41
CA SER A 126 6.50 3.44 2.33
C SER A 126 7.70 4.34 2.01
N ALA A 127 7.51 5.47 1.32
CA ALA A 127 8.58 6.44 1.02
C ALA A 127 9.19 7.10 2.27
N PRO A 128 8.44 7.86 3.11
CA PRO A 128 9.00 8.42 4.34
C PRO A 128 9.42 7.32 5.33
N LEU A 129 8.75 6.16 5.34
CA LEU A 129 9.15 5.01 6.16
C LEU A 129 10.55 4.50 5.80
N VAL A 130 10.85 4.26 4.52
CA VAL A 130 12.18 3.73 4.13
C VAL A 130 13.30 4.75 4.40
N VAL A 131 13.04 6.05 4.16
CA VAL A 131 14.02 7.12 4.42
C VAL A 131 14.34 7.21 5.91
N ALA A 132 13.32 7.10 6.78
CA ALA A 132 13.53 7.04 8.23
C ALA A 132 14.29 5.78 8.67
N LEU A 133 14.00 4.62 8.05
CA LEU A 133 14.72 3.38 8.33
C LEU A 133 16.19 3.44 7.91
N PHE A 134 16.52 3.99 6.73
CA PHE A 134 17.91 4.16 6.31
C PHE A 134 18.72 5.02 7.28
N GLU A 135 18.16 6.15 7.74
CA GLU A 135 18.82 7.02 8.71
C GLU A 135 18.94 6.34 10.10
N ALA A 136 17.96 5.55 10.51
CA ALA A 136 18.02 4.76 11.74
C ALA A 136 19.12 3.68 11.68
N VAL A 137 19.21 2.93 10.57
CA VAL A 137 20.30 1.96 10.33
C VAL A 137 21.66 2.67 10.33
N ARG A 138 21.79 3.79 9.61
CA ARG A 138 23.04 4.57 9.53
C ARG A 138 23.50 5.11 10.88
N ARG A 139 22.58 5.45 11.80
CA ARG A 139 22.90 5.92 13.16
C ARG A 139 23.22 4.82 14.16
N THR A 140 22.80 3.58 13.92
CA THR A 140 22.83 2.51 14.95
C THR A 140 23.57 1.24 14.54
N GLY A 141 23.78 1.01 13.23
CA GLY A 141 24.24 -0.27 12.67
C GLY A 141 23.17 -1.38 12.65
N LEU A 142 21.99 -1.15 13.22
CA LEU A 142 20.93 -2.16 13.42
C LEU A 142 20.09 -2.34 12.15
N HIS A 143 20.66 -3.01 11.15
CA HIS A 143 20.05 -3.33 9.86
C HIS A 143 18.91 -4.36 9.92
N ARG A 144 18.80 -5.14 11.01
CA ARG A 144 17.76 -6.18 11.18
C ARG A 144 16.51 -5.59 11.84
N VAL A 145 15.45 -5.40 11.07
CA VAL A 145 14.26 -4.60 11.43
C VAL A 145 13.02 -5.50 11.61
N ARG A 146 12.23 -5.23 12.66
CA ARG A 146 10.91 -5.81 12.89
C ARG A 146 9.87 -4.72 12.64
N LEU A 147 8.97 -4.89 11.68
CA LEU A 147 7.96 -3.87 11.33
C LEU A 147 6.61 -4.20 11.96
N LEU A 148 6.02 -3.24 12.66
CA LEU A 148 4.68 -3.32 13.27
C LEU A 148 3.88 -2.07 12.90
N GLU A 149 2.76 -2.26 12.21
CA GLU A 149 1.79 -1.21 11.84
C GLU A 149 0.48 -1.53 12.58
N LEU A 150 0.04 -0.63 13.47
CA LEU A 150 -1.22 -0.81 14.19
C LEU A 150 -2.39 -0.47 13.27
N GLY A 151 -3.38 -1.36 13.16
CA GLY A 151 -4.52 -1.16 12.26
C GLY A 151 -4.16 -1.28 10.76
N ALA A 152 -3.05 -1.96 10.42
CA ALA A 152 -2.48 -2.06 9.07
C ALA A 152 -3.42 -2.45 7.91
N SER A 153 -4.62 -2.99 8.20
CA SER A 153 -5.58 -3.47 7.21
C SER A 153 -4.95 -4.50 6.25
N ALA A 154 -4.76 -4.19 4.97
CA ALA A 154 -4.04 -5.03 4.02
C ALA A 154 -2.55 -5.26 4.39
N GLY A 155 -1.93 -4.32 5.12
CA GLY A 155 -0.52 -4.37 5.54
C GLY A 155 0.44 -3.85 4.48
N LEU A 156 0.06 -2.82 3.72
CA LEU A 156 0.82 -2.35 2.56
C LEU A 156 2.20 -1.80 2.97
N ASN A 157 2.28 -0.91 3.96
CA ASN A 157 3.56 -0.34 4.40
C ASN A 157 4.49 -1.36 5.10
N LEU A 158 3.96 -2.50 5.54
CA LEU A 158 4.77 -3.64 6.02
C LEU A 158 5.56 -4.32 4.88
N ASN A 159 5.29 -4.00 3.61
CA ASN A 159 6.03 -4.50 2.45
C ASN A 159 7.05 -3.47 1.91
N VAL A 160 7.42 -2.44 2.68
CA VAL A 160 8.35 -1.37 2.27
C VAL A 160 9.68 -1.87 1.65
N ASP A 161 10.17 -3.03 2.06
CA ASP A 161 11.39 -3.66 1.52
C ASP A 161 11.19 -4.47 0.23
N ARG A 162 9.94 -4.63 -0.22
CA ARG A 162 9.57 -5.36 -1.45
C ARG A 162 9.26 -4.44 -2.62
N TYR A 163 9.01 -3.16 -2.35
CA TYR A 163 8.84 -2.12 -3.37
C TYR A 163 10.20 -1.62 -3.84
N ARG A 164 10.31 -1.17 -5.09
CA ARG A 164 11.41 -0.31 -5.50
C ARG A 164 11.09 1.10 -5.01
N LEU A 165 12.03 1.77 -4.36
CA LEU A 165 11.90 3.16 -3.95
C LEU A 165 13.04 3.97 -4.55
N ALA A 166 12.69 5.08 -5.21
CA ALA A 166 13.62 5.90 -5.97
C ALA A 166 13.50 7.38 -5.57
N GLY A 167 14.53 8.15 -5.88
CA GLY A 167 14.51 9.61 -5.77
C GLY A 167 15.71 10.24 -6.46
N PRO A 168 15.82 11.58 -6.47
CA PRO A 168 16.92 12.27 -7.15
C PRO A 168 18.31 11.77 -6.71
N GLY A 169 18.96 11.00 -7.57
CA GLY A 169 20.30 10.43 -7.37
C GLY A 169 20.38 9.11 -6.59
N TRP A 170 19.28 8.43 -6.28
CA TRP A 170 19.31 7.16 -5.55
C TRP A 170 18.13 6.22 -5.85
N ALA A 171 18.32 4.93 -5.61
CA ALA A 171 17.26 3.92 -5.57
C ALA A 171 17.58 2.81 -4.55
N SER A 172 16.56 2.06 -4.14
CA SER A 172 16.68 0.91 -3.24
C SER A 172 15.48 -0.05 -3.40
N GLY A 173 15.58 -1.27 -2.86
CA GLY A 173 14.61 -2.35 -3.09
C GLY A 173 14.90 -3.18 -4.35
N PRO A 174 14.08 -4.20 -4.66
CA PRO A 174 14.31 -5.14 -5.77
C PRO A 174 14.17 -4.46 -7.13
N GLU A 175 15.09 -4.71 -8.07
CA GLU A 175 15.05 -4.11 -9.41
C GLU A 175 13.91 -4.65 -10.29
N ASP A 176 13.42 -5.85 -9.97
CA ASP A 176 12.29 -6.54 -10.58
C ASP A 176 10.94 -6.25 -9.90
N SER A 177 10.90 -5.31 -8.94
CA SER A 177 9.67 -4.99 -8.22
C SER A 177 8.61 -4.39 -9.16
N VAL A 178 7.40 -4.98 -9.14
CA VAL A 178 6.23 -4.55 -9.92
C VAL A 178 5.66 -3.19 -9.50
N LEU A 179 6.24 -2.54 -8.49
CA LEU A 179 5.90 -1.19 -8.05
C LEU A 179 7.16 -0.40 -7.70
N GLU A 180 7.43 0.65 -8.47
CA GLU A 180 8.38 1.70 -8.10
C GLU A 180 7.64 2.89 -7.47
N ILE A 181 8.20 3.41 -6.38
CA ILE A 181 7.70 4.57 -5.64
C ILE A 181 8.72 5.70 -5.78
N ASP A 182 8.41 6.69 -6.61
CA ASP A 182 9.11 7.98 -6.59
C ASP A 182 8.85 8.68 -5.25
N THR A 183 9.89 8.76 -4.43
CA THR A 183 9.86 9.43 -3.12
C THR A 183 9.99 10.95 -3.24
N ARG A 184 10.42 11.47 -4.39
CA ARG A 184 10.82 12.87 -4.66
C ARG A 184 11.90 13.42 -3.71
N CYS A 185 12.48 12.58 -2.86
CA CYS A 185 13.37 12.98 -1.78
C CYS A 185 14.83 12.93 -2.22
N ALA A 186 15.50 14.08 -2.33
CA ALA A 186 16.90 14.16 -2.72
C ALA A 186 17.86 13.89 -1.54
N GLY A 187 19.08 13.45 -1.82
CA GLY A 187 20.17 13.37 -0.82
C GLY A 187 20.09 12.22 0.19
N VAL A 188 19.09 11.33 0.06
CA VAL A 188 18.97 10.09 0.84
C VAL A 188 20.19 9.20 0.57
N ARG A 189 20.66 8.50 1.61
CA ARG A 189 21.72 7.49 1.51
C ARG A 189 21.14 6.11 1.85
N PRO A 190 20.78 5.29 0.85
CA PRO A 190 20.29 3.93 1.08
C PRO A 190 21.22 3.13 1.99
N SER A 191 20.62 2.31 2.85
CA SER A 191 21.31 1.41 3.76
C SER A 191 20.61 0.05 3.70
N ALA A 192 21.36 -1.04 3.87
CA ALA A 192 20.75 -2.38 3.86
C ALA A 192 19.75 -2.53 5.03
N ILE A 193 18.55 -3.04 4.72
CA ILE A 193 17.50 -3.36 5.70
C ILE A 193 17.13 -4.83 5.50
N ASP A 194 17.26 -5.63 6.56
CA ASP A 194 16.79 -7.02 6.66
C ASP A 194 15.48 -7.01 7.48
N VAL A 195 14.31 -7.04 6.84
CA VAL A 195 13.02 -7.03 7.55
C VAL A 195 12.67 -8.44 8.02
N VAL A 196 13.27 -8.83 9.15
CA VAL A 196 13.22 -10.17 9.74
C VAL A 196 11.83 -10.60 10.22
N GLU A 197 10.95 -9.66 10.54
CA GLU A 197 9.64 -9.97 11.10
C GLU A 197 8.59 -8.92 10.72
N ARG A 198 7.39 -9.41 10.39
CA ARG A 198 6.14 -8.66 10.33
C ARG A 198 5.16 -9.46 11.18
N PRO A 199 4.79 -9.02 12.40
CA PRO A 199 3.81 -9.72 13.21
C PRO A 199 2.48 -9.86 12.46
N PRO A 200 1.73 -10.95 12.67
CA PRO A 200 0.42 -11.12 12.05
C PRO A 200 -0.49 -9.94 12.40
N ARG A 201 -1.34 -9.53 11.46
CA ARG A 201 -2.24 -8.36 11.56
C ARG A 201 -2.96 -8.36 12.91
N VAL A 202 -2.56 -7.47 13.82
CA VAL A 202 -3.31 -7.22 15.06
C VAL A 202 -4.63 -6.57 14.65
N PRO A 203 -5.80 -7.23 14.85
CA PRO A 203 -7.06 -6.59 14.52
C PRO A 203 -7.23 -5.39 15.45
N CYS A 204 -7.54 -4.22 14.89
CA CYS A 204 -8.10 -3.16 15.72
C CYS A 204 -9.46 -3.69 16.20
N GLY A 205 -9.55 -4.03 17.49
CA GLY A 205 -10.71 -4.72 18.04
C GLY A 205 -11.98 -3.92 17.77
N SER A 206 -12.97 -4.54 17.13
CA SER A 206 -14.27 -3.91 16.92
C SER A 206 -14.91 -3.66 18.28
N GLY A 207 -14.98 -2.39 18.67
CA GLY A 207 -15.30 -1.93 20.01
C GLY A 207 -16.75 -2.16 20.43
N ARG A 208 -17.16 -3.43 20.59
CA ARG A 208 -18.33 -3.78 21.40
C ARG A 208 -17.95 -3.54 22.86
N SER A 209 -18.59 -2.55 23.48
CA SER A 209 -18.35 -2.18 24.88
C SER A 209 -18.85 -3.28 25.83
N SER A 210 -17.95 -4.18 26.25
CA SER A 210 -18.27 -5.30 27.14
C SER A 210 -17.43 -5.31 28.42
N GLY A 211 -17.68 -4.31 29.28
CA GLY A 211 -17.24 -4.29 30.69
C GLY A 211 -15.75 -3.94 30.95
N PRO A 212 -15.41 -3.60 32.21
CA PRO A 212 -14.05 -3.25 32.60
C PRO A 212 -13.18 -4.51 32.80
N GLY A 213 -12.71 -5.09 31.71
CA GLY A 213 -11.65 -6.11 31.74
C GLY A 213 -10.33 -5.52 32.25
N SER A 214 -9.82 -6.00 33.38
CA SER A 214 -8.65 -5.42 34.02
C SER A 214 -7.34 -5.74 33.27
N TRP A 215 -6.60 -4.68 32.92
CA TRP A 215 -5.32 -4.79 32.20
C TRP A 215 -4.19 -5.15 33.18
N SER A 216 -4.01 -6.46 33.44
CA SER A 216 -3.05 -7.02 34.40
C SER A 216 -1.59 -6.95 33.92
N GLY A 217 -1.05 -5.73 33.82
CA GLY A 217 0.34 -5.48 33.45
C GLY A 217 1.33 -6.12 34.44
N THR A 218 2.02 -7.18 34.00
CA THR A 218 3.05 -7.91 34.76
C THR A 218 4.31 -7.07 34.98
N ARG A 219 4.32 -6.31 36.08
CA ARG A 219 5.51 -5.59 36.55
C ARG A 219 6.43 -6.51 37.36
N GLY A 220 7.74 -6.40 37.11
CA GLY A 220 8.79 -6.72 38.09
C GLY A 220 9.46 -8.08 37.95
N SER A 221 10.63 -8.08 37.30
CA SER A 221 11.66 -9.10 37.55
C SER A 221 12.35 -8.83 38.89
N PRO A 222 12.43 -9.78 39.83
CA PRO A 222 13.18 -9.59 41.08
C PRO A 222 14.70 -9.61 40.84
N ARG A 223 15.42 -8.67 41.48
CA ARG A 223 16.87 -8.82 41.70
C ARG A 223 17.10 -9.80 42.86
N PRO A 224 18.03 -10.77 42.77
CA PRO A 224 18.50 -11.51 43.93
C PRO A 224 19.60 -10.75 44.68
N SER A 225 19.56 -10.76 46.02
CA SER A 225 20.62 -10.22 46.88
C SER A 225 21.14 -11.27 47.85
N THR A 226 22.41 -11.64 47.66
CA THR A 226 23.38 -12.23 48.62
C THR A 226 22.87 -12.81 49.96
N SER A 227 23.03 -14.13 50.16
CA SER A 227 23.69 -14.68 51.36
C SER A 227 24.26 -16.11 51.19
N SER A 228 25.48 -16.27 51.73
CA SER A 228 26.24 -17.47 52.15
C SER A 228 25.74 -18.93 51.92
N ARG A 229 26.68 -19.78 51.43
CA ARG A 229 27.00 -21.20 51.85
C ARG A 229 25.86 -22.24 51.86
N SER A 230 26.02 -23.50 51.42
CA SER A 230 27.10 -24.32 50.84
C SER A 230 26.45 -25.70 50.43
N THR A 231 27.01 -26.74 49.81
CA THR A 231 28.39 -27.21 49.52
C THR A 231 28.37 -28.23 48.36
N ARG A 232 29.56 -28.71 47.93
CA ARG A 232 29.85 -29.90 47.07
C ARG A 232 29.63 -29.74 45.55
N SER A 233 30.72 -30.00 44.85
CA SER A 233 30.84 -30.44 43.43
C SER A 233 31.68 -31.75 43.45
N PRO A 234 32.16 -32.32 42.32
CA PRO A 234 31.78 -32.15 40.92
C PRO A 234 31.53 -33.50 40.18
N SER A 235 31.00 -33.47 38.94
CA SER A 235 31.42 -34.44 37.90
C SER A 235 31.10 -33.96 36.45
N THR A 236 32.06 -34.16 35.56
CA THR A 236 32.01 -34.61 34.13
C THR A 236 30.68 -34.58 33.32
N ALA A 237 30.65 -34.31 31.99
CA ALA A 237 31.73 -34.02 31.03
C ALA A 237 31.23 -33.45 29.66
N ARG A 238 32.16 -32.76 28.97
CA ARG A 238 32.54 -32.78 27.53
C ARG A 238 31.49 -33.12 26.43
N ALA A 239 31.40 -32.26 25.41
CA ALA A 239 30.68 -32.46 24.13
C ALA A 239 31.45 -33.35 23.10
N PRO A 240 30.90 -33.70 21.92
CA PRO A 240 30.87 -32.78 20.75
C PRO A 240 29.67 -32.93 19.76
N ARG A 241 29.69 -32.16 18.66
CA ARG A 241 28.85 -32.33 17.43
C ARG A 241 29.42 -33.40 16.49
N PRO A 242 28.60 -33.98 15.59
CA PRO A 242 28.51 -33.50 14.19
C PRO A 242 27.03 -33.30 13.74
N GLY A 243 26.69 -32.85 12.51
CA GLY A 243 27.49 -32.34 11.40
C GLY A 243 27.02 -32.88 10.04
N SER A 244 26.48 -32.01 9.18
CA SER A 244 26.19 -32.31 7.76
C SER A 244 26.07 -31.02 6.95
N SER A 245 26.62 -31.03 5.73
CA SER A 245 26.57 -29.93 4.76
C SER A 245 25.80 -30.37 3.51
N LEU A 246 24.95 -29.51 2.97
CA LEU A 246 24.31 -29.71 1.67
C LEU A 246 24.58 -28.52 0.76
N SER A 247 25.43 -28.74 -0.24
CA SER A 247 25.68 -27.83 -1.36
C SER A 247 24.62 -28.04 -2.45
N TRP A 248 24.07 -26.96 -3.00
CA TRP A 248 23.27 -26.99 -4.22
C TRP A 248 24.05 -26.39 -5.39
N SER A 249 24.09 -27.13 -6.51
CA SER A 249 24.75 -26.71 -7.76
C SER A 249 23.74 -26.05 -8.69
N ALA A 250 24.13 -24.97 -9.37
CA ALA A 250 23.32 -24.32 -10.39
C ALA A 250 23.52 -25.00 -11.78
N PRO A 251 22.47 -25.09 -12.62
CA PRO A 251 22.61 -25.46 -14.03
C PRO A 251 23.20 -24.30 -14.86
N PRO A 252 23.87 -24.59 -15.99
CA PRO A 252 24.64 -23.59 -16.74
C PRO A 252 23.78 -22.68 -17.62
N THR A 253 24.25 -21.45 -17.81
CA THR A 253 23.81 -20.56 -18.89
C THR A 253 24.38 -21.01 -20.23
N GLN A 254 23.61 -20.85 -21.31
CA GLN A 254 24.15 -20.88 -22.68
C GLN A 254 24.11 -19.47 -23.28
N GLY A 255 25.25 -19.04 -23.82
CA GLY A 255 25.43 -17.73 -24.44
C GLY A 255 24.99 -17.68 -25.90
N SER A 256 24.78 -16.46 -26.39
CA SER A 256 24.45 -16.18 -27.79
C SER A 256 25.56 -16.55 -28.77
N SER A 257 25.20 -16.93 -29.99
CA SER A 257 26.03 -16.73 -31.17
C SER A 257 25.35 -15.76 -32.15
N ARG A 258 26.09 -14.74 -32.57
CA ARG A 258 25.77 -13.98 -33.79
C ARG A 258 26.54 -14.64 -34.94
N SER A 259 25.94 -14.72 -36.11
CA SER A 259 26.68 -14.87 -37.37
C SER A 259 26.30 -13.74 -38.33
N SER A 260 27.30 -13.17 -38.98
CA SER A 260 27.18 -12.13 -39.99
C SER A 260 27.83 -12.64 -41.27
N GLY A 261 27.07 -12.70 -42.38
CA GLY A 261 27.55 -13.28 -43.63
C GLY A 261 26.89 -12.63 -44.84
N THR A 262 27.68 -11.86 -45.58
CA THR A 262 27.33 -11.16 -46.82
C THR A 262 26.77 -12.09 -47.91
N ARG A 263 25.68 -11.67 -48.56
CA ARG A 263 25.75 -11.15 -49.94
C ARG A 263 24.52 -10.31 -50.29
#